data_AF-A0A533XX87-F1
#
_entry.id   AF-A0A533XX87-F1
#
_cell.length_a   1.000
_cell.length_b   1.000
_cell.length_c   1.000
_cell.angle_alpha   90.00
_cell.angle_beta   90.00
_cell.angle_gamma   90.00
#
_symmetry.space_group_name_H-M   'P 1'
#
loop_
_entity.id
_entity.type
_entity.pdbx_description
1 polymer ?
#
loop_
_entity_poly.entity_id
_entity_poly.type
_entity_poly.pdbx_seq_one_letter_code
_entity_poly.pdbx_strand_id
1 'polypeptide(L)'
;MDNYFRLSRSQEEQANGQFDSFPTDVGLTVGVLPFEKLNLEVGIDGLFPGTRINPALRSIGNSLLFNAKLGTPEGAFFGSWFPAINVGLFNAGTQAQVTNMDIFDFIVGKTLGPLGRIHAGGYYGNPDAVLMREGGCKPNGTGALACIAGASGKLDNAGGMVGYDYGFWPVKDKAGNEYNKWVFAADYASGKNFIGGGGFGMYHYFNKDISLLTGPVWFNDHVINGQWKWTVQLDINF
;
A
#
# COMPACT_ATOMS: atom_id res chain seq x y z
N MET A 1 2.30 -1.08 -5.22
CA MET A 1 1.14 -1.54 -4.44
C MET A 1 1.57 -2.83 -3.88
N ASP A 2 1.66 -2.82 -2.57
CA ASP A 2 2.73 -3.49 -1.90
C ASP A 2 2.17 -4.73 -1.21
N ASN A 3 2.84 -5.85 -1.41
CA ASN A 3 2.43 -7.13 -0.82
C ASN A 3 2.88 -7.15 0.64
N TYR A 4 1.98 -7.47 1.56
CA TYR A 4 2.27 -7.52 2.99
C TYR A 4 2.37 -8.97 3.48
N PHE A 5 3.59 -9.50 3.58
CA PHE A 5 3.85 -10.77 4.28
C PHE A 5 4.16 -10.53 5.77
N ARG A 6 3.44 -11.18 6.69
CA ARG A 6 3.80 -11.24 8.12
C ARG A 6 4.48 -12.57 8.44
N LEU A 7 5.69 -12.53 9.01
CA LEU A 7 6.46 -13.73 9.36
C LEU A 7 6.34 -14.17 10.85
N SER A 8 5.90 -13.31 11.79
CA SER A 8 5.60 -13.74 13.18
C SER A 8 4.84 -12.69 14.01
N ARG A 9 4.27 -13.13 15.15
CA ARG A 9 3.62 -12.30 16.20
C ARG A 9 4.59 -11.99 17.34
N SER A 10 4.48 -10.81 17.95
CA SER A 10 5.09 -10.57 19.26
C SER A 10 4.18 -11.13 20.37
N GLN A 11 4.76 -11.56 21.50
CA GLN A 11 3.99 -12.07 22.65
C GLN A 11 3.09 -11.01 23.29
N GLU A 12 3.42 -9.72 23.11
CA GLU A 12 2.69 -8.58 23.67
C GLU A 12 1.34 -8.34 22.95
N GLU A 13 1.28 -8.59 21.64
CA GLU A 13 0.04 -8.50 20.85
C GLU A 13 -0.96 -9.62 21.17
N GLN A 14 -0.48 -10.78 21.65
CA GLN A 14 -1.34 -11.86 22.16
C GLN A 14 -1.96 -11.51 23.52
N ALA A 15 -1.23 -10.78 24.37
CA ALA A 15 -1.67 -10.45 25.73
C ALA A 15 -2.74 -9.34 25.75
N ASN A 16 -2.74 -8.44 24.77
CA ASN A 16 -3.56 -7.21 24.79
C ASN A 16 -4.92 -7.32 24.05
N GLY A 17 -5.34 -8.51 23.61
CA GLY A 17 -6.64 -8.69 22.97
C GLY A 17 -6.84 -7.89 21.67
N GLN A 18 -5.74 -7.48 21.03
CA GLN A 18 -5.78 -6.74 19.77
C GLN A 18 -6.34 -7.65 18.66
N PHE A 19 -7.19 -7.07 17.80
CA PHE A 19 -7.76 -7.79 16.66
C PHE A 19 -6.63 -8.43 15.84
N ASP A 20 -6.84 -9.68 15.46
CA ASP A 20 -5.90 -10.45 14.63
C ASP A 20 -5.59 -9.62 13.38
N SER A 21 -4.32 -9.33 13.14
CA SER A 21 -3.87 -8.41 12.09
C SER A 21 -4.46 -8.79 10.73
N PHE A 22 -4.75 -7.80 9.88
CA PHE A 22 -5.26 -8.00 8.52
C PHE A 22 -4.55 -9.14 7.76
N PRO A 23 -5.31 -9.93 6.97
CA PRO A 23 -4.83 -11.05 6.17
C PRO A 23 -3.59 -10.73 5.33
N THR A 24 -2.75 -11.74 5.08
CA THR A 24 -1.61 -11.64 4.17
C THR A 24 -2.10 -11.30 2.77
N ASP A 25 -1.51 -10.29 2.13
CA ASP A 25 -1.88 -9.89 0.77
C ASP A 25 -0.94 -10.53 -0.25
N VAL A 26 -1.50 -11.08 -1.33
CA VAL A 26 -0.74 -11.47 -2.52
C VAL A 26 -1.41 -10.88 -3.75
N GLY A 27 -0.73 -9.92 -4.34
CA GLY A 27 -1.12 -9.19 -5.52
C GLY A 27 -0.31 -9.55 -6.76
N LEU A 28 -0.99 -9.55 -7.90
CA LEU A 28 -0.39 -9.56 -9.23
C LEU A 28 -0.75 -8.24 -9.92
N THR A 29 0.25 -7.45 -10.30
CA THR A 29 0.07 -6.21 -11.06
C THR A 29 0.82 -6.32 -12.39
N VAL A 30 0.21 -5.85 -13.47
CA VAL A 30 0.79 -5.87 -14.83
C VAL A 30 0.67 -4.52 -15.50
N GLY A 31 1.71 -4.13 -16.26
CA GLY A 31 1.69 -2.98 -17.16
C GLY A 31 0.87 -3.29 -18.42
N VAL A 32 -0.08 -2.41 -18.77
CA VAL A 32 -1.05 -2.60 -19.86
C VAL A 32 -0.73 -1.72 -21.06
N LEU A 33 -0.17 -0.52 -20.85
CA LEU A 33 0.10 0.43 -21.93
C LEU A 33 1.58 0.41 -22.36
N PRO A 34 1.88 0.20 -23.65
CA PRO A 34 3.24 0.22 -24.17
C PRO A 34 3.68 1.61 -24.63
N PHE A 35 3.26 2.68 -23.94
CA PHE A 35 3.62 4.05 -24.32
C PHE A 35 4.76 4.57 -23.43
N GLU A 36 5.79 5.19 -24.03
CA GLU A 36 6.95 5.72 -23.29
C GLU A 36 6.61 6.83 -22.30
N LYS A 37 5.51 7.55 -22.52
CA LYS A 37 5.10 8.73 -21.75
C LYS A 37 3.87 8.49 -20.87
N LEU A 38 3.25 7.33 -20.99
CA LEU A 38 2.00 7.02 -20.31
C LEU A 38 1.98 5.54 -19.94
N ASN A 39 2.04 5.28 -18.66
CA ASN A 39 2.08 3.94 -18.09
C ASN A 39 0.73 3.68 -17.44
N LEU A 40 0.08 2.59 -17.80
CA LEU A 40 -1.09 2.06 -17.10
C LEU A 40 -0.72 0.73 -16.50
N GLU A 41 -1.01 0.55 -15.23
CA GLU A 41 -0.88 -0.69 -14.50
C GLU A 41 -2.27 -1.09 -13.99
N VAL A 42 -2.57 -2.39 -14.03
CA VAL A 42 -3.75 -2.96 -13.38
C VAL A 42 -3.33 -4.17 -12.57
N GLY A 43 -3.95 -4.37 -11.42
CA GLY A 43 -3.61 -5.45 -10.52
C GLY A 43 -4.82 -6.03 -9.81
N ILE A 44 -4.64 -7.26 -9.33
CA ILE A 44 -5.59 -7.96 -8.48
C ILE A 44 -4.83 -8.44 -7.26
N ASP A 45 -5.35 -8.08 -6.10
CA ASP A 45 -4.81 -8.41 -4.78
C ASP A 45 -5.75 -9.40 -4.09
N GLY A 46 -5.17 -10.51 -3.65
CA GLY A 46 -5.87 -11.55 -2.90
C GLY A 46 -5.49 -11.48 -1.43
N LEU A 47 -6.47 -11.17 -0.57
CA LEU A 47 -6.29 -11.23 0.86
C LEU A 47 -6.42 -12.68 1.35
N PHE A 48 -5.37 -13.29 1.89
CA PHE A 48 -5.35 -14.67 2.40
C PHE A 48 -5.75 -14.74 3.86
N PRO A 49 -6.60 -15.69 4.26
CA PRO A 49 -7.27 -15.68 5.56
C PRO A 49 -6.29 -15.60 6.75
N GLY A 50 -6.44 -14.54 7.55
CA GLY A 50 -5.83 -14.43 8.88
C GLY A 50 -6.37 -15.51 9.81
N THR A 51 -5.52 -16.03 10.69
CA THR A 51 -5.84 -17.20 11.52
C THR A 51 -6.81 -16.92 12.66
N ARG A 52 -8.09 -17.22 12.41
CA ARG A 52 -9.08 -17.73 13.38
C ARG A 52 -9.35 -16.87 14.64
N ILE A 53 -10.04 -15.72 14.54
CA ILE A 53 -10.86 -15.26 15.69
C ILE A 53 -12.21 -14.59 15.30
N ASN A 54 -12.34 -13.93 14.14
CA ASN A 54 -13.59 -13.25 13.76
C ASN A 54 -14.15 -13.73 12.39
N PRO A 55 -15.42 -14.18 12.28
CA PRO A 55 -16.07 -14.59 11.03
C PRO A 55 -15.97 -13.56 9.89
N ALA A 56 -15.83 -12.29 10.24
CA ALA A 56 -15.83 -11.24 9.26
C ALA A 56 -14.42 -10.80 8.82
N LEU A 57 -13.38 -11.07 9.62
CA LEU A 57 -12.00 -11.10 9.10
C LEU A 57 -11.79 -12.29 8.16
N ARG A 58 -12.56 -13.37 8.33
CA ARG A 58 -12.57 -14.51 7.41
C ARG A 58 -13.25 -14.18 6.06
N SER A 59 -14.26 -13.31 6.02
CA SER A 59 -14.88 -12.89 4.75
C SER A 59 -14.00 -11.91 3.95
N ILE A 60 -13.16 -11.14 4.64
CA ILE A 60 -12.08 -10.35 4.01
C ILE A 60 -11.07 -11.29 3.34
N GLY A 61 -10.69 -12.40 4.01
CA GLY A 61 -9.71 -13.38 3.52
C GLY A 61 -10.10 -14.23 2.30
N ASN A 62 -11.24 -13.95 1.65
CA ASN A 62 -11.63 -14.54 0.35
C ASN A 62 -11.99 -13.44 -0.68
N SER A 63 -11.65 -12.18 -0.38
CA SER A 63 -11.99 -11.06 -1.22
C SER A 63 -10.87 -10.77 -2.20
N LEU A 64 -11.26 -10.51 -3.45
CA LEU A 64 -10.39 -9.91 -4.44
C LEU A 64 -10.51 -8.39 -4.33
N LEU A 65 -9.36 -7.74 -4.27
CA LEU A 65 -9.19 -6.32 -4.39
C LEU A 65 -8.63 -6.02 -5.77
N PHE A 66 -9.06 -4.91 -6.36
CA PHE A 66 -8.60 -4.46 -7.66
C PHE A 66 -7.85 -3.15 -7.53
N ASN A 67 -6.82 -3.03 -8.36
CA ASN A 67 -5.96 -1.87 -8.40
C ASN A 67 -5.77 -1.43 -9.84
N ALA A 68 -5.70 -0.12 -10.06
CA ALA A 68 -5.37 0.47 -11.33
C ALA A 68 -4.52 1.73 -11.08
N LYS A 69 -3.57 1.99 -11.95
CA LYS A 69 -2.66 3.12 -11.80
C LYS A 69 -2.29 3.66 -13.17
N LEU A 70 -2.52 4.95 -13.38
CA LEU A 70 -2.13 5.68 -14.58
C LEU A 70 -1.07 6.71 -14.20
N GLY A 71 0.09 6.66 -14.85
CA GLY A 71 1.19 7.55 -14.53
C GLY A 71 1.94 8.02 -15.76
N THR A 72 2.63 9.13 -15.60
CA THR A 72 3.53 9.70 -16.60
C THR A 72 4.89 9.88 -15.95
N PRO A 73 5.98 9.39 -16.56
CA PRO A 73 7.31 9.55 -16.00
C PRO A 73 7.72 11.03 -15.95
N GLU A 74 8.75 11.31 -15.16
CA GLU A 74 9.35 12.64 -15.12
C GLU A 74 9.80 13.06 -16.53
N GLY A 75 9.51 14.31 -16.92
CA GLY A 75 9.82 14.81 -18.25
C GLY A 75 8.96 14.30 -19.40
N ALA A 76 7.88 13.54 -19.14
CA ALA A 76 6.96 13.06 -20.17
C ALA A 76 6.38 14.21 -21.02
N PHE A 77 6.02 15.31 -20.36
CA PHE A 77 5.48 16.52 -20.97
C PHE A 77 6.36 17.72 -20.63
N PHE A 78 6.38 18.76 -21.48
CA PHE A 78 7.02 20.06 -21.20
C PHE A 78 8.53 20.05 -20.84
N GLY A 79 9.26 18.95 -21.09
CA GLY A 79 10.72 18.86 -20.90
C GLY A 79 11.13 18.37 -19.51
N SER A 80 12.44 18.31 -19.25
CA SER A 80 13.03 17.64 -18.07
C SER A 80 12.61 18.21 -16.71
N TRP A 81 12.04 19.41 -16.64
CA TRP A 81 11.58 19.99 -15.38
C TRP A 81 10.23 19.40 -14.94
N PHE A 82 9.40 18.87 -15.84
CA PHE A 82 8.07 18.38 -15.52
C PHE A 82 8.14 17.17 -14.59
N PRO A 83 7.38 17.15 -13.48
CA PRO A 83 7.44 16.07 -12.51
C PRO A 83 6.81 14.78 -13.06
N ALA A 84 7.10 13.66 -12.41
CA ALA A 84 6.30 12.47 -12.57
C ALA A 84 4.92 12.72 -11.93
N ILE A 85 3.85 12.23 -12.58
CA ILE A 85 2.48 12.36 -12.08
C ILE A 85 1.86 10.97 -12.10
N ASN A 86 1.10 10.65 -11.06
CA ASN A 86 0.40 9.39 -10.93
C ASN A 86 -1.01 9.62 -10.38
N VAL A 87 -1.98 8.94 -10.97
CA VAL A 87 -3.34 8.81 -10.45
C VAL A 87 -3.60 7.31 -10.32
N GLY A 88 -4.07 6.87 -9.17
CA GLY A 88 -4.39 5.47 -8.94
C GLY A 88 -5.75 5.28 -8.28
N LEU A 89 -6.17 4.03 -8.33
CA LEU A 89 -7.27 3.45 -7.61
C LEU A 89 -6.74 2.16 -6.98
N PHE A 90 -6.94 1.99 -5.69
CA PHE A 90 -6.50 0.80 -4.99
C PHE A 90 -7.45 0.34 -3.92
N ASN A 91 -7.30 -0.94 -3.55
CA ASN A 91 -8.22 -1.61 -2.65
C ASN A 91 -9.67 -1.45 -3.09
N ALA A 92 -9.93 -1.49 -4.41
CA ALA A 92 -11.28 -1.49 -4.93
C ALA A 92 -11.89 -2.86 -4.70
N GLY A 93 -12.90 -2.93 -3.83
CA GLY A 93 -13.43 -4.19 -3.33
C GLY A 93 -14.87 -4.44 -3.73
N THR A 94 -15.24 -5.71 -3.83
CA THR A 94 -16.59 -6.13 -4.24
C THR A 94 -17.58 -6.25 -3.08
N GLN A 95 -17.12 -6.15 -1.83
CA GLN A 95 -17.96 -6.32 -0.64
C GLN A 95 -18.15 -4.99 0.11
N ALA A 96 -19.40 -4.53 0.16
CA ALA A 96 -19.78 -3.33 0.88
C ALA A 96 -19.48 -3.44 2.39
N GLN A 97 -18.88 -2.39 2.96
CA GLN A 97 -18.45 -2.30 4.36
C GLN A 97 -17.40 -3.34 4.79
N VAL A 98 -16.78 -4.02 3.84
CA VAL A 98 -15.78 -5.06 4.09
C VAL A 98 -14.50 -4.75 3.32
N THR A 99 -14.56 -4.71 1.99
CA THR A 99 -13.37 -4.50 1.15
C THR A 99 -13.48 -3.30 0.21
N ASN A 100 -14.63 -2.63 0.15
CA ASN A 100 -14.92 -1.49 -0.72
C ASN A 100 -14.26 -0.17 -0.27
N MET A 101 -12.97 -0.18 0.03
CA MET A 101 -12.25 1.04 0.42
C MET A 101 -12.15 2.02 -0.74
N ASP A 102 -12.06 1.52 -1.98
CA ASP A 102 -12.11 2.26 -3.24
C ASP A 102 -11.28 3.56 -3.17
N ILE A 103 -9.98 3.40 -2.88
CA ILE A 103 -9.09 4.51 -2.55
C ILE A 103 -8.52 5.09 -3.83
N PHE A 104 -8.87 6.33 -4.11
CA PHE A 104 -8.25 7.10 -5.18
C PHE A 104 -7.05 7.86 -4.64
N ASP A 105 -5.96 7.89 -5.38
CA ASP A 105 -4.81 8.71 -5.05
C ASP A 105 -4.31 9.55 -6.22
N PHE A 106 -3.61 10.62 -5.85
CA PHE A 106 -2.87 11.47 -6.76
C PHE A 106 -1.50 11.76 -6.15
N ILE A 107 -0.44 11.45 -6.89
CA ILE A 107 0.95 11.61 -6.44
C ILE A 107 1.74 12.37 -7.50
N VAL A 108 2.56 13.31 -7.04
CA VAL A 108 3.55 14.03 -7.83
C VAL A 108 4.94 13.67 -7.31
N GLY A 109 5.85 13.29 -8.22
CA GLY A 109 7.21 12.87 -7.89
C GLY A 109 8.27 13.68 -8.63
N LYS A 110 9.43 13.86 -7.98
CA LYS A 110 10.58 14.54 -8.58
C LYS A 110 11.90 13.92 -8.12
N THR A 111 12.79 13.71 -9.08
CA THR A 111 14.16 13.26 -8.83
C THR A 111 15.02 14.46 -8.41
N LEU A 112 15.70 14.34 -7.27
CA LEU A 112 16.59 15.35 -6.69
C LEU A 112 18.06 15.06 -7.04
N GLY A 113 18.31 14.75 -8.32
CA GLY A 113 19.64 14.37 -8.80
C GLY A 113 20.20 13.15 -8.03
N PRO A 114 21.42 13.22 -7.46
CA PRO A 114 22.03 12.12 -6.74
C PRO A 114 21.43 11.88 -5.36
N LEU A 115 20.47 12.70 -4.90
CA LEU A 115 19.88 12.57 -3.57
C LEU A 115 18.66 11.63 -3.54
N GLY A 116 18.32 11.00 -4.67
CA GLY A 116 17.14 10.14 -4.79
C GLY A 116 15.90 10.89 -5.28
N ARG A 117 14.73 10.33 -5.02
CA ARG A 117 13.45 10.83 -5.50
C ARG A 117 12.52 11.08 -4.32
N ILE A 118 11.83 12.22 -4.34
CA ILE A 118 10.73 12.51 -3.43
C ILE A 118 9.42 12.41 -4.19
N HIS A 119 8.36 12.01 -3.49
CA HIS A 119 7.01 12.06 -4.01
C HIS A 119 6.03 12.43 -2.91
N ALA A 120 4.98 13.15 -3.28
CA ALA A 120 3.96 13.61 -2.35
C ALA A 120 2.62 13.69 -3.07
N GLY A 121 1.55 13.53 -2.30
CA GLY A 121 0.22 13.39 -2.87
C GLY A 121 -0.87 13.41 -1.82
N GLY A 122 -2.05 12.99 -2.25
CA GLY A 122 -3.17 12.76 -1.36
C GLY A 122 -4.03 11.61 -1.84
N TYR A 123 -4.85 11.11 -0.94
CA TYR A 123 -5.81 10.05 -1.21
C TYR A 123 -7.21 10.46 -0.76
N TYR A 124 -8.21 9.79 -1.36
CA TYR A 124 -9.60 9.84 -0.97
C TYR A 124 -10.22 8.45 -1.13
N GLY A 125 -10.64 7.85 -0.02
CA GLY A 125 -11.33 6.56 0.02
C GLY A 125 -12.84 6.70 0.17
N ASN A 126 -13.54 5.60 -0.04
CA ASN A 126 -14.99 5.49 0.07
C ASN A 126 -15.47 5.85 1.48
N PRO A 127 -16.27 6.92 1.66
CA PRO A 127 -16.71 7.36 3.00
C PRO A 127 -17.68 6.39 3.68
N ASP A 128 -18.26 5.47 2.90
CA ASP A 128 -19.13 4.43 3.41
C ASP A 128 -18.38 3.18 3.89
N ALA A 129 -17.11 3.02 3.52
CA ALA A 129 -16.28 1.92 3.96
C ALA A 129 -15.95 2.04 5.45
N VAL A 130 -16.07 0.91 6.16
CA VAL A 130 -15.78 0.83 7.59
C VAL A 130 -14.29 1.06 7.87
N LEU A 131 -13.43 0.61 6.96
CA LEU A 131 -11.97 0.75 7.03
C LEU A 131 -11.45 2.17 6.79
N MET A 132 -12.29 3.07 6.30
CA MET A 132 -11.98 4.49 6.08
C MET A 132 -12.40 5.38 7.28
N ARG A 133 -12.52 4.76 8.47
CA ARG A 133 -12.92 5.41 9.72
C ARG A 133 -11.96 5.03 10.83
N GLU A 134 -11.78 5.94 11.78
CA GLU A 134 -11.01 5.67 12.99
C GLU A 134 -11.59 4.46 13.73
N GLY A 135 -10.72 3.53 14.12
CA GLY A 135 -11.05 2.29 14.79
C GLY A 135 -11.78 1.26 13.93
N GLY A 136 -11.98 1.52 12.63
CA GLY A 136 -12.75 0.64 11.77
C GLY A 136 -14.20 0.52 12.23
N CYS A 137 -14.80 1.60 12.74
CA CYS A 137 -16.10 1.56 13.39
C CYS A 137 -17.11 2.50 12.72
N LYS A 138 -18.21 1.93 12.19
CA LYS A 138 -19.35 2.67 11.62
C LYS A 138 -20.63 2.39 12.44
N PRO A 139 -21.33 3.41 12.96
CA PRO A 139 -22.63 3.23 13.60
C PRO A 139 -23.62 2.54 12.65
N ASN A 140 -24.34 1.53 13.15
CA ASN A 140 -25.25 0.68 12.35
C ASN A 140 -24.58 0.01 11.15
N GLY A 141 -23.25 -0.18 11.19
CA GLY A 141 -22.52 -0.94 10.19
C GLY A 141 -22.93 -2.41 10.23
N THR A 142 -23.11 -3.02 9.06
CA THR A 142 -23.33 -4.46 8.87
C THR A 142 -22.01 -5.21 8.60
N GLY A 143 -20.88 -4.49 8.63
CA GLY A 143 -19.55 -4.95 8.21
C GLY A 143 -18.73 -5.67 9.29
N ALA A 144 -17.51 -6.04 8.89
CA ALA A 144 -16.68 -7.03 9.57
C ALA A 144 -16.07 -6.63 10.92
N LEU A 145 -16.03 -5.33 11.19
CA LEU A 145 -15.56 -4.76 12.43
C LEU A 145 -16.79 -4.13 13.11
N ALA A 146 -17.49 -4.93 13.91
CA ALA A 146 -18.59 -4.41 14.71
C ALA A 146 -18.01 -3.48 15.78
N CYS A 147 -18.52 -2.25 15.84
CA CYS A 147 -18.24 -1.32 16.93
C CYS A 147 -18.61 -1.96 18.27
N ILE A 148 -17.88 -1.60 19.34
CA ILE A 148 -18.44 -1.72 20.70
C ILE A 148 -19.74 -0.89 20.73
N ALA A 149 -20.78 -1.38 21.40
CA ALA A 149 -22.05 -0.66 21.51
C ALA A 149 -21.83 0.77 22.04
N GLY A 150 -22.25 1.78 21.27
CA GLY A 150 -22.06 3.20 21.60
C GLY A 150 -20.77 3.85 21.05
N ALA A 151 -19.87 3.08 20.43
CA ALA A 151 -18.70 3.63 19.75
C ALA A 151 -19.04 4.07 18.30
N SER A 152 -18.43 5.16 17.85
CA SER A 152 -18.46 5.62 16.46
C SER A 152 -17.06 6.08 16.07
N GLY A 153 -16.48 5.44 15.06
CA GLY A 153 -15.29 5.94 14.40
C GLY A 153 -15.61 7.22 13.65
N LYS A 154 -14.80 8.27 13.85
CA LYS A 154 -14.88 9.47 13.02
C LYS A 154 -14.53 9.07 11.59
N LEU A 155 -15.26 9.65 10.63
CA LEU A 155 -14.87 9.53 9.22
C LEU A 155 -13.50 10.15 9.01
N ASP A 156 -12.58 9.38 8.45
CA ASP A 156 -11.20 9.81 8.19
C ASP A 156 -10.76 9.20 6.86
N ASN A 157 -11.44 9.53 5.77
CA ASN A 157 -11.28 8.87 4.46
C ASN A 157 -10.37 9.63 3.50
N ALA A 158 -9.67 10.66 3.95
CA ALA A 158 -8.80 11.45 3.08
C ALA A 158 -7.55 11.88 3.85
N GLY A 159 -6.42 11.95 3.16
CA GLY A 159 -5.17 12.32 3.77
C GLY A 159 -4.09 12.64 2.76
N GLY A 160 -3.01 13.25 3.23
CA GLY A 160 -1.77 13.41 2.49
C GLY A 160 -0.89 12.17 2.56
N MET A 161 -0.08 12.00 1.52
CA MET A 161 0.95 10.96 1.42
C MET A 161 2.27 11.60 1.04
N VAL A 162 3.37 11.05 1.56
CA VAL A 162 4.72 11.43 1.18
C VAL A 162 5.59 10.18 1.11
N GLY A 163 6.60 10.21 0.27
CA GLY A 163 7.61 9.19 0.26
C GLY A 163 8.89 9.61 -0.42
N TYR A 164 9.88 8.77 -0.24
CA TYR A 164 11.25 8.98 -0.66
C TYR A 164 11.86 7.64 -1.05
N ASP A 165 12.61 7.63 -2.14
CA ASP A 165 13.40 6.48 -2.54
C ASP A 165 14.80 6.88 -3.02
N TYR A 166 15.79 6.06 -2.70
CA TYR A 166 17.18 6.28 -3.04
C TYR A 166 17.86 4.97 -3.43
N GLY A 167 18.20 4.86 -4.71
CA GLY A 167 18.97 3.77 -5.25
C GLY A 167 20.46 3.96 -5.04
N PHE A 168 21.14 2.90 -4.62
CA PHE A 168 22.58 2.87 -4.46
C PHE A 168 23.17 1.53 -4.91
N TRP A 169 24.51 1.50 -5.01
CA TRP A 169 25.26 0.39 -5.57
C TRP A 169 24.87 0.08 -7.02
N PRO A 170 25.25 0.97 -7.96
CA PRO A 170 24.99 0.74 -9.38
C PRO A 170 25.76 -0.49 -9.86
N VAL A 171 25.06 -1.36 -10.58
CA VAL A 171 25.60 -2.58 -11.19
C VAL A 171 25.07 -2.70 -12.62
N LYS A 172 25.73 -3.52 -13.44
CA LYS A 172 25.32 -3.80 -14.81
C LYS A 172 24.82 -5.22 -14.95
N ASP A 173 23.76 -5.40 -15.72
CA ASP A 173 23.34 -6.73 -16.16
C ASP A 173 24.25 -7.27 -17.27
N LYS A 174 23.96 -8.49 -17.76
CA LYS A 174 24.73 -9.12 -18.85
C LYS A 174 24.63 -8.39 -20.19
N ALA A 175 23.58 -7.59 -20.39
CA ALA A 175 23.37 -6.78 -21.59
C ALA A 175 23.98 -5.38 -21.46
N GLY A 176 24.55 -5.03 -20.29
CA GLY A 176 25.17 -3.74 -20.01
C GLY A 176 24.22 -2.69 -19.47
N ASN A 177 22.95 -3.02 -19.18
CA ASN A 177 21.99 -2.10 -18.60
C ASN A 177 22.33 -1.85 -17.13
N GLU A 178 22.36 -0.57 -16.74
CA GLU A 178 22.63 -0.17 -15.36
C GLU A 178 21.36 -0.22 -14.50
N TYR A 179 21.49 -0.76 -13.29
CA TYR A 179 20.44 -0.73 -12.27
C TYR A 179 21.07 -0.61 -10.88
N ASN A 180 20.30 -0.10 -9.91
CA ASN A 180 20.74 -0.05 -8.52
C ASN A 180 20.48 -1.41 -7.87
N LYS A 181 21.53 -2.03 -7.32
CA LYS A 181 21.40 -3.32 -6.65
C LYS A 181 20.53 -3.21 -5.39
N TRP A 182 20.56 -2.04 -4.74
CA TRP A 182 19.81 -1.74 -3.52
C TRP A 182 19.06 -0.42 -3.67
N VAL A 183 17.83 -0.36 -3.17
CA VAL A 183 17.05 0.88 -3.07
C VAL A 183 16.50 0.99 -1.67
N PHE A 184 16.80 2.08 -0.98
CA PHE A 184 16.11 2.45 0.25
C PHE A 184 14.83 3.18 -0.10
N ALA A 185 13.74 2.87 0.61
CA ALA A 185 12.48 3.59 0.50
C ALA A 185 11.92 3.92 1.87
N ALA A 186 11.18 5.03 1.94
CA ALA A 186 10.43 5.46 3.11
C ALA A 186 9.14 6.12 2.64
N ASP A 187 8.05 5.87 3.33
CA ASP A 187 6.76 6.49 3.02
C ASP A 187 5.94 6.74 4.28
N TYR A 188 4.95 7.62 4.14
CA TYR A 188 3.97 7.91 5.16
C TYR A 188 2.66 8.35 4.52
N ALA A 189 1.56 7.75 4.96
CA ALA A 189 0.20 8.20 4.73
C ALA A 189 -0.41 8.71 6.05
N SER A 190 -0.97 9.91 6.00
CA SER A 190 -1.70 10.49 7.13
C SER A 190 -3.08 9.84 7.31
N GLY A 191 -3.78 10.22 8.39
CA GLY A 191 -5.12 9.72 8.72
C GLY A 191 -5.07 8.54 9.69
N LYS A 192 -6.15 8.37 10.45
CA LYS A 192 -6.41 7.23 11.33
C LYS A 192 -7.48 6.36 10.69
N ASN A 193 -7.02 5.61 9.69
CA ASN A 193 -7.82 4.67 8.94
C ASN A 193 -6.92 3.49 8.53
N PHE A 194 -7.43 2.63 7.65
CA PHE A 194 -6.70 1.44 7.20
C PHE A 194 -5.36 1.71 6.52
N ILE A 195 -5.18 2.84 5.81
CA ILE A 195 -3.92 3.11 5.09
C ILE A 195 -2.98 4.03 5.84
N GLY A 196 -3.49 4.72 6.87
CA GLY A 196 -2.70 5.63 7.69
C GLY A 196 -1.58 4.92 8.43
N GLY A 197 -0.34 5.33 8.18
CA GLY A 197 0.86 4.68 8.69
C GLY A 197 2.11 5.15 7.96
N GLY A 198 3.23 4.55 8.29
CA GLY A 198 4.46 4.78 7.54
C GLY A 198 5.37 3.57 7.59
N GLY A 199 6.39 3.57 6.75
CA GLY A 199 7.28 2.45 6.63
C GLY A 199 8.68 2.83 6.17
N PHE A 200 9.60 1.89 6.40
CA PHE A 200 10.90 1.87 5.76
C PHE A 200 11.05 0.56 4.99
N GLY A 201 11.70 0.63 3.85
CA GLY A 201 11.89 -0.49 2.94
C GLY A 201 13.31 -0.55 2.42
N MET A 202 13.83 -1.76 2.27
CA MET A 202 15.01 -2.04 1.48
C MET A 202 14.65 -2.98 0.34
N TYR A 203 14.82 -2.50 -0.89
CA TYR A 203 14.76 -3.33 -2.08
C TYR A 203 16.12 -3.96 -2.34
N HIS A 204 16.14 -5.27 -2.56
CA HIS A 204 17.25 -5.98 -3.13
C HIS A 204 16.90 -6.45 -4.54
N TYR A 205 17.57 -5.92 -5.56
CA TYR A 205 17.36 -6.30 -6.95
C TYR A 205 18.22 -7.50 -7.30
N PHE A 206 17.61 -8.65 -7.59
CA PHE A 206 18.33 -9.81 -8.11
C PHE A 206 18.87 -9.51 -9.51
N ASN A 207 18.01 -8.91 -10.36
CA ASN A 207 18.32 -8.33 -11.65
C ASN A 207 17.47 -7.05 -11.85
N LYS A 208 17.49 -6.44 -13.05
CA LYS A 208 16.72 -5.21 -13.33
C LYS A 208 15.19 -5.36 -13.22
N ASP A 209 14.68 -6.59 -13.26
CA ASP A 209 13.26 -6.91 -13.35
C ASP A 209 12.70 -7.58 -12.08
N ILE A 210 13.56 -8.22 -11.28
CA ILE A 210 13.18 -9.03 -10.11
C ILE A 210 13.80 -8.42 -8.86
N SER A 211 12.97 -8.04 -7.90
CA SER A 211 13.43 -7.46 -6.62
C SER A 211 12.67 -8.01 -5.42
N LEU A 212 13.32 -7.98 -4.25
CA LEU A 212 12.71 -8.26 -2.95
C LEU A 212 12.70 -6.98 -2.12
N LEU A 213 11.52 -6.45 -1.79
CA LEU A 213 11.32 -5.39 -0.81
C LEU A 213 11.13 -6.01 0.56
N THR A 214 11.73 -5.43 1.60
CA THR A 214 11.43 -5.78 2.98
C THR A 214 11.66 -4.64 3.95
N GLY A 215 10.90 -4.59 5.04
CA GLY A 215 11.14 -3.64 6.13
C GLY A 215 9.96 -3.44 7.09
N PRO A 216 10.10 -2.58 8.10
CA PRO A 216 9.06 -2.32 9.08
C PRO A 216 8.02 -1.30 8.58
N VAL A 217 6.77 -1.52 8.97
CA VAL A 217 5.62 -0.63 8.76
C VAL A 217 4.91 -0.42 10.09
N TRP A 218 4.54 0.80 10.42
CA TRP A 218 3.72 1.16 11.57
C TRP A 218 2.43 1.83 11.11
N PHE A 219 1.43 1.85 11.99
CA PHE A 219 0.09 2.33 11.64
C PHE A 219 -0.34 3.47 12.56
N ASN A 220 -1.06 4.45 12.01
CA ASN A 220 -1.64 5.53 12.81
C ASN A 220 -2.87 5.03 13.60
N ASP A 221 -3.54 4.00 13.07
CA ASP A 221 -4.67 3.33 13.71
C ASP A 221 -4.30 1.90 14.12
N HIS A 222 -4.04 1.73 15.41
CA HIS A 222 -3.64 0.45 15.98
C HIS A 222 -4.80 -0.53 16.18
N VAL A 223 -6.05 -0.07 16.10
CA VAL A 223 -7.23 -0.94 16.28
C VAL A 223 -7.43 -1.78 15.02
N ILE A 224 -7.25 -1.17 13.86
CA ILE A 224 -7.43 -1.82 12.55
C ILE A 224 -6.21 -2.69 12.19
N ASN A 225 -5.01 -2.13 12.33
CA ASN A 225 -3.80 -2.71 11.73
C ASN A 225 -2.78 -3.28 12.73
N GLY A 226 -2.98 -3.07 14.04
CA GLY A 226 -1.97 -3.36 15.05
C GLY A 226 -0.89 -2.29 15.13
N GLN A 227 0.12 -2.51 15.99
CA GLN A 227 1.18 -1.52 16.25
C GLN A 227 2.14 -1.37 15.06
N TRP A 228 2.68 -2.49 14.59
CA TRP A 228 3.63 -2.55 13.50
C TRP A 228 3.61 -3.92 12.84
N LYS A 229 4.09 -3.98 11.60
CA LYS A 229 4.30 -5.22 10.83
C LYS A 229 5.68 -5.17 10.20
N TRP A 230 6.28 -6.34 10.03
CA TRP A 230 7.38 -6.49 9.08
C TRP A 230 6.79 -6.91 7.74
N THR A 231 7.14 -6.22 6.65
CA THR A 231 6.71 -6.57 5.31
C THR A 231 7.84 -7.21 4.52
N VAL A 232 7.45 -8.09 3.59
CA VAL A 232 8.28 -8.65 2.53
C VAL A 232 7.43 -8.60 1.27
N GLN A 233 8.04 -8.34 0.11
CA GLN A 233 7.36 -8.34 -1.19
C GLN A 233 8.35 -8.75 -2.27
N LEU A 234 7.92 -9.67 -3.14
CA LEU A 234 8.67 -10.06 -4.33
C LEU A 234 8.03 -9.39 -5.55
N ASP A 235 8.79 -8.53 -6.22
CA ASP A 235 8.36 -7.82 -7.43
C ASP A 235 9.02 -8.42 -8.66
N ILE A 236 8.20 -8.63 -9.70
CA ILE A 236 8.63 -9.16 -10.99
C ILE A 236 8.01 -8.29 -12.10
N ASN A 237 8.86 -7.56 -12.82
CA ASN A 237 8.50 -6.73 -13.97
C ASN A 237 8.79 -7.47 -15.28
N PHE A 238 8.03 -7.19 -16.34
CA PHE A 238 8.19 -7.81 -17.67
C PHE A 238 8.20 -6.75 -18.77
#